data_AF-A0AAD2FSN8-F1
#
_entry.id   AF-A0AAD2FSN8-F1
#
_cell.length_a   1.000
_cell.length_b   1.000
_cell.length_c   1.000
_cell.angle_alpha   90.00
_cell.angle_beta   90.00
_cell.angle_gamma   90.00
#
_symmetry.space_group_name_H-M   'P 1'
#
loop_
_entity.id
_entity.type
_entity.pdbx_description
1 polymer ?
#
loop_
_entity_poly.entity_id
_entity_poly.type
_entity_poly.pdbx_seq_one_letter_code
_entity_poly.pdbx_strand_id
1 'polypeptide(L)'
;MGRSSSGGGKGRVTPQKVKSSSSSTVVKHLFSTKDENDGKARSLYEDAKERVIDYIQASGMKCSMVKSIRDGKSIDFNAIVPTLNAPTQTEAVARETEMAQNKILYSTKLDENMRKSAYFETNKRTVKSNIMFKFVTKDMDIKLRGEADFTSTLEDPIKLLKRIERFMKKSADAQYDFLDFWEANQKFFAMKQGTTENLMHFKERFLRQAEVLQDLYGVAWFQNFAVKTKAYAAIASTDTAAKDKFKDDIFEAVLATGFLCICN
;
A
#
# COMPACT_ATOMS: atom_id res chain seq x y z
N MET A 1 -45.73 75.23 7.18
CA MET A 1 -46.55 74.03 7.44
C MET A 1 -46.40 73.07 6.26
N GLY A 2 -46.28 71.75 6.52
CA GLY A 2 -46.27 70.65 5.52
C GLY A 2 -44.88 70.22 5.07
N ARG A 3 -44.11 69.35 5.77
CA ARG A 3 -44.21 67.89 6.02
C ARG A 3 -44.16 66.96 4.79
N SER A 4 -42.95 66.41 4.57
CA SER A 4 -42.56 65.01 4.27
C SER A 4 -43.33 64.14 3.24
N SER A 5 -42.58 63.55 2.29
CA SER A 5 -42.36 62.08 2.10
C SER A 5 -41.60 61.89 0.77
N SER A 6 -40.35 61.41 0.71
CA SER A 6 -39.84 60.02 0.88
C SER A 6 -40.43 58.97 -0.07
N GLY A 7 -39.53 58.28 -0.78
CA GLY A 7 -39.73 57.06 -1.56
C GLY A 7 -38.98 57.13 -2.89
N GLY A 8 -37.98 56.31 -3.21
CA GLY A 8 -37.44 55.10 -2.61
C GLY A 8 -36.63 54.39 -3.70
N GLY A 9 -35.34 54.71 -3.82
CA GLY A 9 -34.44 54.11 -4.81
C GLY A 9 -34.15 52.65 -4.48
N LYS A 10 -34.68 51.73 -5.28
CA LYS A 10 -34.35 50.30 -5.22
C LYS A 10 -32.96 50.04 -5.80
N GLY A 11 -31.93 50.20 -4.96
CA GLY A 11 -30.62 49.60 -5.20
C GLY A 11 -30.68 48.10 -4.88
N ARG A 12 -30.74 47.26 -5.92
CA ARG A 12 -30.67 45.80 -5.81
C ARG A 12 -29.24 45.40 -5.46
N VAL A 13 -28.93 45.29 -4.17
CA VAL A 13 -27.69 44.67 -3.67
C VAL A 13 -27.85 43.16 -3.86
N THR A 14 -27.21 42.62 -4.90
CA THR A 14 -26.97 41.18 -5.01
C THR A 14 -26.04 40.78 -3.87
N PRO A 15 -26.37 39.75 -3.06
CA PRO A 15 -25.42 39.23 -2.09
C PRO A 15 -24.27 38.61 -2.88
N GLN A 16 -23.12 39.27 -2.88
CA GLN A 16 -21.89 38.70 -3.38
C GLN A 16 -21.57 37.52 -2.47
N LYS A 17 -21.85 36.32 -2.97
CA LYS A 17 -21.53 35.06 -2.31
C LYS A 17 -20.02 35.07 -2.10
N VAL A 18 -19.59 35.40 -0.87
CA VAL A 18 -18.19 35.27 -0.47
C VAL A 18 -17.90 33.78 -0.61
N LYS A 19 -17.21 33.42 -1.71
CA LYS A 19 -16.63 32.10 -1.85
C LYS A 19 -15.57 32.03 -0.76
N SER A 20 -15.91 31.44 0.38
CA SER A 20 -14.91 30.93 1.29
C SER A 20 -14.18 29.82 0.55
N SER A 21 -13.12 30.17 -0.17
CA SER A 21 -12.13 29.19 -0.58
C SER A 21 -11.36 28.80 0.68
N SER A 22 -11.99 28.00 1.54
CA SER A 22 -11.22 27.01 2.27
C SER A 22 -10.76 25.99 1.22
N SER A 23 -9.73 26.37 0.47
CA SER A 23 -8.83 25.37 -0.08
C SER A 23 -8.16 24.75 1.14
N SER A 24 -8.86 23.84 1.83
CA SER A 24 -8.13 22.78 2.53
C SER A 24 -7.22 22.24 1.45
N THR A 25 -5.91 22.41 1.62
CA THR A 25 -4.92 21.76 0.78
C THR A 25 -5.27 20.28 0.88
N VAL A 26 -6.10 19.79 -0.05
CA VAL A 26 -6.49 18.40 -0.10
C VAL A 26 -5.16 17.73 -0.30
N VAL A 27 -4.70 17.05 0.75
CA VAL A 27 -3.49 16.25 0.69
C VAL A 27 -3.83 15.20 -0.35
N LYS A 28 -3.44 15.47 -1.60
CA LYS A 28 -3.72 14.55 -2.69
C LYS A 28 -2.94 13.30 -2.36
N HIS A 29 -3.66 12.23 -2.06
CA HIS A 29 -3.06 10.91 -1.87
C HIS A 29 -2.38 10.54 -3.19
N LEU A 30 -1.05 10.43 -3.16
CA LEU A 30 -0.18 10.28 -4.33
C LEU A 30 0.05 8.82 -4.68
N PHE A 31 0.04 7.94 -3.67
CA PHE A 31 0.11 6.50 -3.86
C PHE A 31 -1.30 5.93 -3.99
N SER A 32 -1.70 5.67 -5.24
CA SER A 32 -2.99 5.05 -5.59
C SER A 32 -2.77 3.78 -6.39
N THR A 33 -3.65 2.78 -6.22
CA THR A 33 -3.73 1.59 -7.11
C THR A 33 -4.71 1.76 -8.26
N LYS A 34 -5.51 2.83 -8.26
CA LYS A 34 -6.48 3.13 -9.33
C LYS A 34 -6.04 4.35 -10.11
N ASP A 35 -6.27 4.33 -11.41
CA ASP A 35 -6.33 5.54 -12.21
C ASP A 35 -7.64 6.23 -11.85
N GLU A 36 -7.62 7.17 -10.90
CA GLU A 36 -8.49 8.35 -10.84
C GLU A 36 -8.50 9.02 -9.45
N ASN A 37 -8.34 10.34 -9.48
CA ASN A 37 -9.33 11.26 -8.93
C ASN A 37 -9.27 12.52 -9.83
N ASP A 38 -10.41 12.90 -10.43
CA ASP A 38 -10.61 14.11 -11.26
C ASP A 38 -10.03 14.12 -12.69
N GLY A 39 -10.06 13.01 -13.44
CA GLY A 39 -9.63 13.00 -14.86
C GLY A 39 -8.14 13.30 -15.08
N LYS A 40 -7.32 13.16 -14.03
CA LYS A 40 -5.87 13.31 -14.08
C LYS A 40 -5.20 11.95 -14.04
N ALA A 41 -4.17 11.80 -14.87
CA ALA A 41 -3.33 10.63 -14.90
C ALA A 41 -2.76 10.32 -13.51
N ARG A 42 -2.65 9.03 -13.22
CA ARG A 42 -2.06 8.52 -11.99
C ARG A 42 -0.62 8.99 -11.82
N SER A 43 -0.26 9.33 -10.59
CA SER A 43 1.12 9.70 -10.26
C SER A 43 2.03 8.49 -10.40
N LEU A 44 3.16 8.67 -11.10
CA LEU A 44 4.21 7.67 -11.12
C LEU A 44 4.78 7.50 -9.70
N TYR A 45 5.24 6.29 -9.40
CA TYR A 45 5.82 6.01 -8.09
C TYR A 45 6.98 6.95 -7.76
N GLU A 46 7.84 7.25 -8.74
CA GLU A 46 8.97 8.16 -8.54
C GLU A 46 8.52 9.59 -8.18
N ASP A 47 7.48 10.12 -8.84
CA ASP A 47 6.94 11.45 -8.51
C ASP A 47 6.36 11.50 -7.09
N ALA A 48 5.66 10.43 -6.69
CA ALA A 48 5.11 10.32 -5.36
C ALA A 48 6.20 10.15 -4.29
N LYS A 49 7.27 9.40 -4.60
CA LYS A 49 8.44 9.22 -3.76
C LYS A 49 9.20 10.53 -3.53
N GLU A 50 9.41 11.34 -4.57
CA GLU A 50 10.05 12.66 -4.41
C GLU A 50 9.22 13.59 -3.52
N ARG A 51 7.89 13.58 -3.62
CA ARG A 51 7.05 14.38 -2.70
C ARG A 51 7.11 13.91 -1.25
N VAL A 52 7.30 12.61 -1.02
CA VAL A 52 7.57 12.10 0.34
C VAL A 52 8.91 12.65 0.84
N ILE A 53 9.94 12.68 -0.01
CA ILE A 53 11.24 13.25 0.32
C ILE A 53 11.11 14.74 0.66
N ASP A 54 10.44 15.53 -0.18
CA ASP A 54 10.22 16.96 0.04
C ASP A 54 9.51 17.22 1.37
N TYR A 55 8.48 16.43 1.68
CA TYR A 55 7.75 16.54 2.94
C TYR A 55 8.64 16.24 4.15
N ILE A 56 9.48 15.22 4.05
CA ILE A 56 10.40 14.84 5.13
C ILE A 56 11.44 15.93 5.36
N GLN A 57 11.99 16.50 4.28
CA GLN A 57 12.91 17.63 4.34
C GLN A 57 12.26 18.86 4.97
N ALA A 58 11.04 19.20 4.56
CA ALA A 58 10.27 20.31 5.13
C ALA A 58 9.93 20.12 6.62
N SER A 59 9.79 18.87 7.07
CA SER A 59 9.52 18.53 8.47
C SER A 59 10.75 18.67 9.39
N GLY A 60 11.90 19.11 8.86
CA GLY A 60 13.15 19.25 9.63
C GLY A 60 13.81 17.93 10.01
N MET A 61 13.38 16.80 9.42
CA MET A 61 14.00 15.50 9.66
C MET A 61 15.40 15.45 9.02
N LYS A 62 16.36 14.89 9.76
CA LYS A 62 17.79 14.87 9.37
C LYS A 62 18.04 14.12 8.04
N CYS A 63 19.11 14.53 7.36
CA CYS A 63 19.54 14.07 6.04
C CYS A 63 19.68 12.54 5.88
N SER A 64 19.96 11.79 6.95
CA SER A 64 20.13 10.32 6.87
C SER A 64 18.86 9.59 6.43
N MET A 65 17.68 10.03 6.88
CA MET A 65 16.41 9.42 6.49
C MET A 65 16.09 9.71 5.02
N VAL A 66 16.30 10.95 4.61
CA VAL A 66 16.13 11.38 3.22
C VAL A 66 17.02 10.58 2.28
N LYS A 67 18.31 10.42 2.61
CA LYS A 67 19.24 9.57 1.84
C LYS A 67 18.74 8.13 1.76
N SER A 68 18.31 7.55 2.87
CA SER A 68 17.84 6.16 2.91
C SER A 68 16.61 5.92 2.02
N ILE A 69 15.69 6.89 1.98
CA ILE A 69 14.49 6.82 1.12
C ILE A 69 14.87 7.00 -0.35
N ARG A 70 15.74 7.97 -0.66
CA ARG A 70 16.22 8.20 -2.03
C ARG A 70 16.91 6.96 -2.59
N ASP A 71 17.84 6.38 -1.82
CA ASP A 71 18.64 5.22 -2.21
C ASP A 71 17.88 3.89 -2.10
N GLY A 72 16.70 3.89 -1.45
CA GLY A 72 15.90 2.68 -1.22
C GLY A 72 16.60 1.65 -0.34
N LYS A 73 17.53 2.09 0.53
CA LYS A 73 18.36 1.24 1.39
C LYS A 73 18.45 1.83 2.80
N SER A 74 18.23 0.99 3.80
CA SER A 74 18.34 1.38 5.21
C SER A 74 19.82 1.52 5.57
N ILE A 75 20.19 2.59 6.26
CA ILE A 75 21.54 2.77 6.78
C ILE A 75 21.69 1.91 8.04
N ASP A 76 22.69 1.04 8.06
CA ASP A 76 23.10 0.31 9.26
C ASP A 76 24.19 1.11 9.99
N PHE A 77 23.81 1.76 11.09
CA PHE A 77 24.74 2.55 11.91
C PHE A 77 25.71 1.69 12.71
N ASN A 78 25.43 0.39 12.88
CA ASN A 78 26.36 -0.54 13.54
C ASN A 78 27.51 -0.94 12.60
N ALA A 79 27.29 -0.88 11.28
CA ALA A 79 28.35 -1.08 10.30
C ALA A 79 29.29 0.13 10.15
N ILE A 80 28.86 1.32 10.62
CA ILE A 80 29.59 2.60 10.49
C ILE A 80 30.09 3.07 11.87
N VAL A 81 30.56 2.13 12.71
CA VAL A 81 31.11 2.46 14.02
C VAL A 81 32.48 3.14 13.83
N PRO A 82 32.71 4.31 14.44
CA PRO A 82 34.02 4.95 14.40
C PRO A 82 35.12 4.02 14.92
N THR A 83 36.33 4.13 14.37
CA THR A 83 37.52 3.40 14.86
C THR A 83 38.48 4.36 15.54
N LEU A 84 39.16 3.89 16.59
CA LEU A 84 40.22 4.66 17.23
C LEU A 84 41.45 4.69 16.31
N ASN A 85 41.90 5.89 15.95
CA ASN A 85 43.09 6.03 15.13
C ASN A 85 44.34 5.70 15.94
N ALA A 86 45.24 4.92 15.33
CA ALA A 86 46.57 4.70 15.87
C ALA A 86 47.36 6.02 15.84
N PRO A 87 48.14 6.32 16.88
CA PRO A 87 49.00 7.50 16.87
C PRO A 87 50.09 7.35 15.80
N THR A 88 50.39 8.46 15.13
CA THR A 88 51.40 8.56 14.07
C THR A 88 52.74 9.06 14.58
N GLN A 89 52.76 9.67 15.77
CA GLN A 89 53.96 10.24 16.37
C GLN A 89 54.92 9.19 16.91
N THR A 90 56.21 9.37 16.61
CA THR A 90 57.28 8.46 17.04
C THR A 90 57.80 8.79 18.44
N GLU A 91 57.84 10.08 18.82
CA GLU A 91 58.30 10.51 20.15
C GLU A 91 57.28 10.18 21.25
N ALA A 92 57.74 9.68 22.40
CA ALA A 92 56.87 9.15 23.47
C ALA A 92 55.84 10.16 23.99
N VAL A 93 56.27 11.39 24.32
CA VAL A 93 55.39 12.43 24.88
C VAL A 93 54.39 12.95 23.84
N ALA A 94 54.84 13.13 22.59
CA ALA A 94 53.96 13.52 21.48
C ALA A 94 52.94 12.43 21.15
N ARG A 95 53.35 11.15 21.21
CA ARG A 95 52.49 9.99 21.00
C ARG A 95 51.42 9.85 22.06
N GLU A 96 51.76 10.06 23.33
CA GLU A 96 50.76 10.04 24.42
C GLU A 96 49.73 11.15 24.27
N THR A 97 50.18 12.35 23.90
CA THR A 97 49.30 13.51 23.67
C THR A 97 48.35 13.27 22.49
N GLU A 98 48.87 12.76 21.36
CA GLU A 98 48.06 12.38 20.19
C GLU A 98 47.08 11.25 20.52
N MET A 99 47.51 10.25 21.30
CA MET A 99 46.64 9.16 21.72
C MET A 99 45.49 9.66 22.61
N ALA A 100 45.75 10.62 23.51
CA ALA A 100 44.72 11.27 24.32
C ALA A 100 43.71 12.05 23.45
N GLN A 101 44.19 12.82 22.48
CA GLN A 101 43.34 13.53 21.52
C GLN A 101 42.49 12.57 20.68
N ASN A 102 43.10 11.49 20.17
CA ASN A 102 42.41 10.46 19.39
C ASN A 102 41.32 9.77 20.21
N LYS A 103 41.53 9.50 21.50
CA LYS A 103 40.52 8.94 22.41
C LYS A 103 39.32 9.88 22.58
N ILE A 104 39.56 11.18 22.76
CA ILE A 104 38.49 12.19 22.89
C ILE A 104 37.70 12.33 21.58
N LEU A 105 38.39 12.36 20.44
CA LEU A 105 37.74 12.41 19.12
C LEU A 105 36.94 11.15 18.85
N TYR A 106 37.45 9.98 19.23
CA TYR A 106 36.76 8.72 19.12
C TYR A 106 35.47 8.69 19.95
N SER A 107 35.53 9.08 21.23
CA SER A 107 34.34 9.10 22.09
C SER A 107 33.28 10.06 21.57
N THR A 108 33.69 11.26 21.14
CA THR A 108 32.78 12.25 20.53
C THR A 108 32.11 11.70 19.27
N LYS A 109 32.88 11.07 18.37
CA LYS A 109 32.33 10.46 17.15
C LYS A 109 31.40 9.30 17.47
N LEU A 110 31.71 8.50 18.49
CA LEU A 110 30.88 7.38 18.93
C LEU A 110 29.54 7.89 19.47
N ASP A 111 29.56 8.91 20.32
CA ASP A 111 28.35 9.55 20.86
C ASP A 111 27.48 10.13 19.74
N GLU A 112 28.09 10.79 18.75
CA GLU A 112 27.38 11.27 17.58
C GLU A 112 26.76 10.14 16.75
N ASN A 113 27.48 9.02 16.57
CA ASN A 113 26.96 7.87 15.82
C ASN A 113 25.76 7.24 16.53
N MET A 114 25.85 7.07 17.86
CA MET A 114 24.76 6.58 18.70
C MET A 114 23.54 7.51 18.64
N ARG A 115 23.76 8.83 18.71
CA ARG A 115 22.69 9.82 18.51
C ARG A 115 22.06 9.70 17.12
N LYS A 116 22.85 9.62 16.06
CA LYS A 116 22.35 9.47 14.67
C LYS A 116 21.51 8.20 14.51
N SER A 117 21.95 7.08 15.09
CA SER A 117 21.22 5.81 15.12
C SER A 117 19.87 5.95 15.82
N ALA A 118 19.83 6.51 17.04
CA ALA A 118 18.59 6.71 17.78
C ALA A 118 17.59 7.63 17.06
N TYR A 119 18.09 8.72 16.45
CA TYR A 119 17.26 9.60 15.62
C TYR A 119 16.73 8.89 14.38
N PHE A 120 17.53 8.03 13.74
CA PHE A 120 17.12 7.30 12.56
C PHE A 120 15.95 6.35 12.88
N GLU A 121 16.04 5.58 13.97
CA GLU A 121 14.96 4.69 14.41
C GLU A 121 13.68 5.44 14.75
N THR A 122 13.80 6.56 15.48
CA THR A 122 12.64 7.41 15.79
C THR A 122 11.98 7.96 14.52
N ASN A 123 12.80 8.41 13.57
CA ASN A 123 12.32 8.94 12.29
C ASN A 123 11.65 7.85 11.44
N LYS A 124 12.08 6.59 11.49
CA LYS A 124 11.44 5.50 10.70
C LYS A 124 9.95 5.40 11.00
N ARG A 125 9.60 5.36 12.29
CA ARG A 125 8.20 5.27 12.74
C ARG A 125 7.40 6.50 12.30
N THR A 126 7.95 7.69 12.46
CA THR A 126 7.30 8.94 12.04
C THR A 126 7.08 8.99 10.53
N VAL A 127 8.08 8.58 9.74
CA VAL A 127 7.98 8.52 8.27
C VAL A 127 6.94 7.50 7.84
N LYS A 128 6.93 6.28 8.41
CA LYS A 128 5.91 5.26 8.13
C LYS A 128 4.51 5.85 8.32
N SER A 129 4.26 6.46 9.47
CA SER A 129 2.96 7.07 9.77
C SER A 129 2.61 8.17 8.76
N ASN A 130 3.56 9.05 8.44
CA ASN A 130 3.34 10.09 7.44
C ASN A 130 2.98 9.52 6.06
N ILE A 131 3.70 8.48 5.60
CA ILE A 131 3.39 7.79 4.33
C ILE A 131 1.96 7.27 4.35
N MET A 132 1.59 6.50 5.38
CA MET A 132 0.26 5.87 5.47
C MET A 132 -0.87 6.90 5.57
N PHE A 133 -0.70 7.98 6.36
CA PHE A 133 -1.78 8.94 6.59
C PHE A 133 -1.91 10.01 5.50
N LYS A 134 -0.79 10.42 4.88
CA LYS A 134 -0.78 11.57 3.96
C LYS A 134 -0.67 11.17 2.49
N PHE A 135 0.07 10.10 2.19
CA PHE A 135 0.43 9.79 0.81
C PHE A 135 -0.36 8.62 0.23
N VAL A 136 -0.83 7.71 1.08
CA VAL A 136 -1.52 6.47 0.68
C VAL A 136 -3.03 6.70 0.59
N THR A 137 -3.68 6.22 -0.49
CA THR A 137 -5.15 6.22 -0.60
C THR A 137 -5.79 5.19 0.33
N LYS A 138 -7.10 5.34 0.63
CA LYS A 138 -7.83 4.37 1.46
C LYS A 138 -7.74 2.93 0.93
N ASP A 139 -7.86 2.75 -0.39
CA ASP A 139 -7.76 1.42 -1.02
C ASP A 139 -6.37 0.81 -0.84
N MET A 140 -5.31 1.61 -0.99
CA MET A 140 -3.94 1.17 -0.79
C MET A 140 -3.67 0.88 0.70
N ASP A 141 -4.24 1.66 1.63
CA ASP A 141 -4.16 1.41 3.08
C ASP A 141 -4.80 0.07 3.45
N ILE A 142 -6.00 -0.22 2.95
CA ILE A 142 -6.67 -1.52 3.16
C ILE A 142 -5.81 -2.67 2.63
N LYS A 143 -5.27 -2.54 1.41
CA LYS A 143 -4.38 -3.57 0.82
C LYS A 143 -3.13 -3.81 1.66
N LEU A 144 -2.45 -2.75 2.07
CA LEU A 144 -1.23 -2.85 2.88
C LEU A 144 -1.52 -3.46 4.25
N ARG A 145 -2.61 -3.05 4.92
CA ARG A 145 -3.01 -3.59 6.22
C ARG A 145 -3.45 -5.06 6.17
N GLY A 146 -3.94 -5.51 5.02
CA GLY A 146 -4.32 -6.91 4.79
C GLY A 146 -3.14 -7.87 4.63
N GLU A 147 -1.90 -7.37 4.50
CA GLU A 147 -0.72 -8.22 4.39
C GLU A 147 -0.26 -8.76 5.74
N ALA A 148 0.11 -10.04 5.78
CA ALA A 148 0.55 -10.71 7.01
C ALA A 148 1.80 -10.07 7.63
N ASP A 149 2.63 -9.38 6.83
CA ASP A 149 3.87 -8.73 7.28
C ASP A 149 3.73 -7.23 7.54
N PHE A 150 2.50 -6.70 7.64
CA PHE A 150 2.23 -5.28 7.84
C PHE A 150 2.77 -4.72 9.18
N THR A 151 2.62 -5.49 10.25
CA THR A 151 3.08 -5.11 11.60
C THR A 151 4.52 -5.48 11.88
N SER A 152 5.17 -6.24 10.99
CA SER A 152 6.56 -6.68 11.13
C SER A 152 7.45 -6.00 10.08
N THR A 153 7.58 -6.61 8.91
CA THR A 153 8.48 -6.17 7.84
C THR A 153 8.14 -4.76 7.35
N LEU A 154 6.84 -4.41 7.25
CA LEU A 154 6.41 -3.09 6.78
C LEU A 154 6.44 -2.01 7.88
N GLU A 155 7.02 -2.29 9.06
CA GLU A 155 7.42 -1.24 10.00
C GLU A 155 8.57 -0.39 9.46
N ASP A 156 9.44 -0.96 8.63
CA ASP A 156 10.48 -0.22 7.93
C ASP A 156 9.86 0.59 6.76
N PRO A 157 9.92 1.94 6.79
CA PRO A 157 9.36 2.77 5.73
C PRO A 157 9.96 2.50 4.35
N ILE A 158 11.19 1.99 4.28
CA ILE A 158 11.84 1.66 2.99
C ILE A 158 11.23 0.40 2.40
N LYS A 159 10.95 -0.61 3.23
CA LYS A 159 10.27 -1.83 2.80
C LYS A 159 8.82 -1.55 2.45
N LEU A 160 8.17 -0.65 3.19
CA LEU A 160 6.84 -0.13 2.87
C LEU A 160 6.80 0.55 1.50
N LEU A 161 7.75 1.45 1.21
CA LEU A 161 7.82 2.12 -0.10
C LEU A 161 8.06 1.14 -1.24
N LYS A 162 8.93 0.14 -1.07
CA LYS A 162 9.10 -0.96 -2.06
C LYS A 162 7.81 -1.78 -2.27
N ARG A 163 7.02 -1.99 -1.21
CA ARG A 163 5.71 -2.66 -1.32
C ARG A 163 4.74 -1.81 -2.13
N ILE A 164 4.65 -0.53 -1.80
CA ILE A 164 3.84 0.46 -2.51
C ILE A 164 4.24 0.53 -3.98
N GLU A 165 5.54 0.57 -4.29
CA GLU A 165 6.06 0.51 -5.66
C GLU A 165 5.55 -0.71 -6.41
N ARG A 166 5.61 -1.89 -5.81
CA ARG A 166 5.09 -3.12 -6.42
C ARG A 166 3.60 -3.06 -6.66
N PHE A 167 2.82 -2.58 -5.69
CA PHE A 167 1.38 -2.39 -5.88
C PHE A 167 1.09 -1.35 -6.95
N MET A 168 1.94 -0.34 -7.07
CA MET A 168 1.74 0.68 -8.06
C MET A 168 2.03 0.19 -9.47
N LYS A 169 3.15 -0.50 -9.65
CA LYS A 169 3.55 -1.13 -10.90
C LYS A 169 2.58 -2.25 -11.30
N LYS A 170 2.20 -3.13 -10.37
CA LYS A 170 1.20 -4.18 -10.63
C LYS A 170 -0.13 -3.65 -11.12
N SER A 171 -0.62 -2.53 -10.59
CA SER A 171 -1.88 -1.96 -11.09
C SER A 171 -1.71 -1.10 -12.35
N ALA A 172 -0.47 -0.83 -12.79
CA ALA A 172 -0.19 -0.36 -14.15
C ALA A 172 -0.06 -1.55 -15.12
N ASP A 173 0.46 -2.69 -14.66
CA ASP A 173 0.52 -3.97 -15.39
C ASP A 173 -0.84 -4.70 -15.44
N ALA A 174 -1.79 -4.33 -14.56
CA ALA A 174 -3.19 -4.74 -14.60
C ALA A 174 -3.95 -4.20 -15.83
N GLN A 175 -3.25 -3.56 -16.78
CA GLN A 175 -3.76 -3.28 -18.12
C GLN A 175 -3.97 -4.55 -18.96
N TYR A 176 -3.59 -5.73 -18.46
CA TYR A 176 -3.88 -7.00 -19.11
C TYR A 176 -5.00 -7.74 -18.36
N ASP A 177 -6.25 -7.52 -18.76
CA ASP A 177 -7.42 -8.27 -18.26
C ASP A 177 -7.18 -9.80 -18.27
N PHE A 178 -6.40 -10.28 -19.25
CA PHE A 178 -6.01 -11.69 -19.38
C PHE A 178 -4.98 -12.15 -18.34
N LEU A 179 -4.10 -11.27 -17.88
CA LEU A 179 -3.14 -11.59 -16.82
C LEU A 179 -3.85 -11.69 -15.47
N ASP A 180 -4.76 -10.77 -15.18
CA ASP A 180 -5.58 -10.82 -13.96
C ASP A 180 -6.44 -12.09 -13.91
N PHE A 181 -7.05 -12.45 -15.04
CA PHE A 181 -7.74 -13.73 -15.22
C PHE A 181 -6.83 -14.91 -14.91
N TRP A 182 -5.62 -14.94 -15.48
CA TRP A 182 -4.67 -16.03 -15.29
C TRP A 182 -4.14 -16.11 -13.84
N GLU A 183 -3.80 -14.98 -13.23
CA GLU A 183 -3.35 -14.91 -11.84
C GLU A 183 -4.43 -15.37 -10.86
N ALA A 184 -5.68 -14.96 -11.07
CA ALA A 184 -6.80 -15.38 -10.22
C ALA A 184 -7.00 -16.90 -10.29
N ASN A 185 -6.90 -17.48 -11.49
CA ASN A 185 -6.93 -18.93 -11.69
C ASN A 185 -5.77 -19.63 -10.99
N GLN A 186 -4.54 -19.16 -11.20
CA GLN A 186 -3.37 -19.74 -10.54
C GLN A 186 -3.50 -19.70 -9.01
N LYS A 187 -3.94 -18.58 -8.44
CA LYS A 187 -4.16 -18.45 -6.99
C LYS A 187 -5.20 -19.44 -6.49
N PHE A 188 -6.32 -19.60 -7.20
CA PHE A 188 -7.38 -20.53 -6.83
C PHE A 188 -6.91 -21.99 -6.86
N PHE A 189 -6.28 -22.43 -7.95
CA PHE A 189 -5.79 -23.81 -8.08
C PHE A 189 -4.60 -24.13 -7.18
N ALA A 190 -3.82 -23.13 -6.78
CA ALA A 190 -2.69 -23.29 -5.85
C ALA A 190 -3.11 -23.22 -4.38
N MET A 191 -4.37 -22.93 -4.06
CA MET A 191 -4.84 -22.93 -2.67
C MET A 191 -4.64 -24.33 -2.07
N LYS A 192 -4.18 -24.37 -0.82
CA LYS A 192 -4.11 -25.56 0.02
C LYS A 192 -4.38 -25.14 1.46
N GLN A 193 -4.98 -26.02 2.25
CA GLN A 193 -5.14 -25.78 3.67
C GLN A 193 -3.75 -25.71 4.33
N GLY A 194 -3.47 -24.63 5.08
CA GLY A 194 -2.23 -24.53 5.85
C GLY A 194 -2.18 -25.56 6.99
N THR A 195 -0.97 -25.99 7.39
CA THR A 195 -0.79 -26.99 8.45
C THR A 195 -1.33 -26.56 9.82
N THR A 196 -1.41 -25.26 10.07
CA THR A 196 -1.95 -24.67 11.31
C THR A 196 -3.29 -23.97 11.10
N GLU A 197 -3.84 -24.02 9.88
CA GLU A 197 -5.04 -23.28 9.52
C GLU A 197 -6.32 -24.05 9.88
N ASN A 198 -7.22 -23.38 10.58
CA ASN A 198 -8.55 -23.92 10.87
C ASN A 198 -9.34 -24.09 9.55
N LEU A 199 -10.04 -25.22 9.42
CA LEU A 199 -10.87 -25.54 8.25
C LEU A 199 -11.89 -24.44 7.92
N MET A 200 -12.47 -23.78 8.91
CA MET A 200 -13.44 -22.71 8.69
C MET A 200 -12.79 -21.49 8.00
N HIS A 201 -11.60 -21.10 8.47
CA HIS A 201 -10.84 -19.99 7.85
C HIS A 201 -10.37 -20.34 6.44
N PHE A 202 -9.99 -21.61 6.22
CA PHE A 202 -9.66 -22.08 4.87
C PHE A 202 -10.88 -22.00 3.93
N LYS A 203 -12.06 -22.45 4.39
CA LYS A 203 -13.31 -22.37 3.63
C LYS A 203 -13.67 -20.94 3.25
N GLU A 204 -13.56 -19.99 4.19
CA GLU A 204 -13.83 -18.57 3.93
C GLU A 204 -12.89 -18.00 2.86
N ARG A 205 -11.59 -18.33 2.93
CA ARG A 205 -10.63 -17.92 1.89
C ARG A 205 -10.95 -18.53 0.53
N PHE A 206 -11.32 -19.81 0.51
CA PHE A 206 -11.67 -20.52 -0.70
C PHE A 206 -12.89 -19.89 -1.38
N LEU A 207 -13.95 -19.62 -0.63
CA LEU A 207 -15.16 -18.98 -1.14
C LEU A 207 -14.88 -17.56 -1.64
N ARG A 208 -14.10 -16.77 -0.91
CA ARG A 208 -13.71 -15.42 -1.36
C ARG A 208 -12.95 -15.46 -2.69
N GLN A 209 -12.05 -16.43 -2.88
CA GLN A 209 -11.32 -16.57 -4.13
C GLN A 209 -12.22 -17.11 -5.27
N ALA A 210 -13.19 -17.96 -4.94
CA ALA A 210 -14.20 -18.44 -5.87
C ALA A 210 -15.09 -17.32 -6.39
N GLU A 211 -15.55 -16.40 -5.53
CA GLU A 211 -16.33 -15.21 -5.91
C GLU A 211 -15.56 -14.35 -6.93
N VAL A 212 -14.25 -14.14 -6.70
CA VAL A 212 -13.39 -13.41 -7.65
C VAL A 212 -13.36 -14.11 -9.02
N LEU A 213 -13.30 -15.45 -9.06
CA LEU A 213 -13.40 -16.17 -10.33
C LEU A 213 -14.79 -16.03 -10.96
N GLN A 214 -15.86 -16.11 -10.16
CA GLN A 214 -17.22 -15.96 -10.66
C GLN A 214 -17.42 -14.62 -11.37
N ASP A 215 -16.89 -13.55 -10.79
CA ASP A 215 -16.93 -12.21 -11.37
C ASP A 215 -16.15 -12.13 -12.69
N LEU A 216 -14.99 -12.80 -12.78
CA LEU A 216 -14.16 -12.79 -13.99
C LEU A 216 -14.73 -13.65 -15.13
N TYR A 217 -15.30 -14.82 -14.81
CA TYR A 217 -15.89 -15.73 -15.80
C TYR A 217 -17.30 -15.29 -16.24
N GLY A 218 -18.05 -14.69 -15.33
CA GLY A 218 -19.47 -14.40 -15.48
C GLY A 218 -20.35 -15.65 -15.38
N VAL A 219 -21.60 -15.45 -14.97
CA VAL A 219 -22.59 -16.52 -14.75
C VAL A 219 -22.84 -17.33 -16.03
N ALA A 220 -22.90 -16.67 -17.19
CA ALA A 220 -23.17 -17.32 -18.47
C ALA A 220 -22.12 -18.37 -18.85
N TRP A 221 -20.86 -18.19 -18.46
CA TRP A 221 -19.81 -19.17 -18.73
C TRP A 221 -20.11 -20.50 -18.01
N PHE A 222 -20.49 -20.43 -16.74
CA PHE A 222 -20.85 -21.59 -15.92
C PHE A 222 -22.12 -22.28 -16.41
N GLN A 223 -23.13 -21.52 -16.81
CA GLN A 223 -24.35 -22.08 -17.39
C GLN A 223 -24.07 -22.80 -18.72
N ASN A 224 -23.21 -22.24 -19.57
CA ASN A 224 -22.78 -22.90 -20.81
C ASN A 224 -21.93 -24.15 -20.56
N PHE A 225 -21.12 -24.15 -19.50
CA PHE A 225 -20.41 -25.34 -19.04
C PHE A 225 -21.40 -26.41 -18.56
N ALA A 226 -22.43 -26.03 -17.80
CA ALA A 226 -23.47 -26.93 -17.29
C ALA A 226 -24.10 -27.76 -18.41
N VAL A 227 -24.47 -27.11 -19.53
CA VAL A 227 -25.10 -27.75 -20.69
C VAL A 227 -24.21 -28.84 -21.32
N LYS A 228 -22.89 -28.74 -21.19
CA LYS A 228 -21.92 -29.71 -21.71
C LYS A 228 -21.67 -30.89 -20.76
N THR A 229 -22.25 -30.89 -19.56
CA THR A 229 -22.04 -31.95 -18.57
C THR A 229 -22.93 -33.17 -18.83
N LYS A 230 -22.43 -34.36 -18.43
CA LYS A 230 -23.22 -35.61 -18.47
C LYS A 230 -24.45 -35.54 -17.56
N ALA A 231 -24.33 -34.86 -16.43
CA ALA A 231 -25.42 -34.68 -15.47
C ALA A 231 -26.59 -33.90 -16.10
N TYR A 232 -26.31 -32.82 -16.83
CA TYR A 232 -27.34 -32.08 -17.57
C TYR A 232 -28.00 -32.90 -18.68
N ALA A 233 -27.21 -33.73 -19.39
CA ALA A 233 -27.73 -34.61 -20.44
C ALA A 233 -28.64 -35.73 -19.90
N ALA A 234 -28.45 -36.14 -18.64
CA ALA A 234 -29.28 -37.14 -17.98
C ALA A 234 -30.65 -36.60 -17.54
N ILE A 235 -30.84 -35.28 -17.51
CA ILE A 235 -32.12 -34.65 -17.19
C ILE A 235 -33.05 -34.78 -18.41
N ALA A 236 -34.28 -35.25 -18.18
CA ALA A 236 -35.30 -35.39 -19.21
C ALA A 236 -35.46 -34.10 -20.02
N SER A 237 -35.60 -34.22 -21.35
CA SER A 237 -35.75 -33.06 -22.25
C SER A 237 -37.02 -32.25 -21.98
N THR A 238 -38.04 -32.88 -21.40
CA THR A 238 -39.32 -32.29 -21.04
C THR A 238 -39.31 -31.54 -19.73
N ASP A 239 -38.28 -31.72 -18.88
CA ASP A 239 -38.17 -31.07 -17.58
C ASP A 239 -37.26 -29.83 -17.67
N THR A 240 -37.85 -28.75 -18.18
CA THR A 240 -37.15 -27.47 -18.33
C THR A 240 -36.79 -26.84 -16.98
N ALA A 241 -37.64 -27.01 -15.96
CA ALA A 241 -37.41 -26.46 -14.63
C ALA A 241 -36.19 -27.09 -13.95
N ALA A 242 -36.01 -28.41 -14.04
CA ALA A 242 -34.83 -29.07 -13.49
C ALA A 242 -33.55 -28.67 -14.24
N LYS A 243 -33.64 -28.45 -15.56
CA LYS A 243 -32.49 -27.99 -16.37
C LYS A 243 -32.05 -26.58 -16.02
N ASP A 244 -32.99 -25.66 -15.81
CA ASP A 244 -32.64 -24.29 -15.44
C ASP A 244 -32.11 -24.21 -14.01
N LYS A 245 -32.71 -24.94 -13.07
CA LYS A 245 -32.14 -25.06 -11.72
C LYS A 245 -30.72 -25.63 -11.73
N PHE A 246 -30.46 -26.65 -12.55
CA PHE A 246 -29.11 -27.21 -12.68
C PHE A 246 -28.09 -26.19 -13.22
N LYS A 247 -28.50 -25.30 -14.13
CA LYS A 247 -27.63 -24.22 -14.62
C LYS A 247 -27.34 -23.19 -13.55
N ASP A 248 -28.30 -22.89 -12.69
CA ASP A 248 -28.11 -21.92 -11.61
C ASP A 248 -27.20 -22.47 -10.51
N ASP A 249 -27.37 -23.75 -10.15
CA ASP A 249 -26.62 -24.42 -9.09
C ASP A 249 -25.22 -24.92 -9.53
N ILE A 250 -24.90 -24.86 -10.83
CA ILE A 250 -23.66 -25.49 -11.36
C ILE A 250 -22.39 -24.90 -10.75
N PHE A 251 -22.38 -23.60 -10.43
CA PHE A 251 -21.22 -22.96 -9.85
C PHE A 251 -20.92 -23.55 -8.48
N GLU A 252 -21.93 -23.68 -7.63
CA GLU A 252 -21.79 -24.31 -6.31
C GLU A 252 -21.32 -25.76 -6.41
N ALA A 253 -21.82 -26.52 -7.40
CA ALA A 253 -21.38 -27.89 -7.64
C ALA A 253 -19.89 -27.97 -8.05
N VAL A 254 -19.41 -27.04 -8.88
CA VAL A 254 -17.99 -26.93 -9.24
C VAL A 254 -17.14 -26.57 -8.03
N LEU A 255 -17.60 -25.63 -7.19
CA LEU A 255 -16.89 -25.25 -5.96
C LEU A 255 -16.81 -26.38 -4.95
N ALA A 256 -17.90 -27.11 -4.74
CA ALA A 256 -17.92 -28.26 -3.85
C ALA A 256 -16.91 -29.32 -4.30
N THR A 257 -16.87 -29.59 -5.60
CA THR A 257 -15.90 -30.54 -6.19
C THR A 257 -14.46 -30.04 -6.04
N GLY A 258 -14.21 -28.76 -6.34
CA GLY A 258 -12.88 -28.15 -6.20
C GLY A 258 -12.37 -28.14 -4.76
N PHE A 259 -13.25 -27.84 -3.80
CA PHE A 259 -12.92 -27.85 -2.38
C PHE A 259 -12.46 -29.25 -1.92
N LEU A 260 -13.15 -30.31 -2.37
CA LEU A 260 -12.76 -31.69 -2.07
C LEU A 260 -11.40 -32.07 -2.68
N CYS A 261 -11.12 -31.62 -3.91
CA CYS A 261 -9.84 -31.90 -4.58
C CYS A 261 -8.65 -31.18 -3.92
N ILE A 262 -8.88 -30.03 -3.28
CA ILE A 262 -7.84 -29.19 -2.69
C ILE A 262 -7.58 -29.52 -1.21
N CYS A 263 -8.58 -30.04 -0.50
CA CYS A 263 -8.48 -30.41 0.91
C CYS A 263 -7.84 -31.80 1.18
N ASN A 264 -7.37 -32.49 0.14
CA ASN A 264 -6.66 -33.78 0.25
C ASN A 264 -5.14 -33.60 0.34
#